data_AF-A0A4V1L1D1-F1
#
_entry.id   AF-A0A4V1L1D1-F1
#
_cell.length_a   1.000
_cell.length_b   1.000
_cell.length_c   1.000
_cell.angle_alpha   90.00
_cell.angle_beta   90.00
_cell.angle_gamma   90.00
#
_symmetry.space_group_name_H-M   'P 1'
#
loop_
_entity.id
_entity.type
_entity.pdbx_description
1 polymer ?
#
loop_
_entity_poly.entity_id
_entity_poly.type
_entity_poly.pdbx_seq_one_letter_code
_entity_poly.pdbx_strand_id
1 'polypeptide(L)'
;MPTPKQMEKLAAEAARRPSPSPPAPDWQLPAEYWESVLKDPRAGTTEAQMRQRRLSEIQRHVLSVCCRRCARTLEIQTADAVRLYGANALWKDVAQR
;
A
#
# COMPACT_ATOMS: atom_id res chain seq x y z
N MET A 1 32.66 16.58 15.35
CA MET A 1 31.31 16.17 15.81
C MET A 1 30.54 17.41 16.21
N PRO A 2 29.23 17.51 15.92
CA PRO A 2 28.43 18.64 16.37
C PRO A 2 28.44 18.71 17.91
N THR A 3 28.48 19.90 18.46
CA THR A 3 28.46 20.11 19.90
C THR A 3 27.06 19.81 20.48
N PRO A 4 26.94 19.43 21.76
CA PRO A 4 25.65 19.11 22.38
C PRO A 4 24.60 20.22 22.21
N LYS A 5 25.02 21.49 22.29
CA LYS A 5 24.16 22.66 22.04
C LYS A 5 23.64 22.75 20.60
N GLN A 6 24.42 22.30 19.62
CA GLN A 6 23.97 22.25 18.22
C GLN A 6 22.95 21.12 18.02
N MET A 7 23.15 19.97 18.67
CA MET A 7 22.19 18.87 18.64
C MET A 7 20.83 19.27 19.25
N GLU A 8 20.84 20.00 20.36
CA GLU A 8 19.63 20.48 21.01
C GLU A 8 18.88 21.50 20.14
N LYS A 9 19.61 22.41 19.48
CA LYS A 9 19.02 23.36 18.53
C LYS A 9 18.36 22.63 17.35
N LEU A 10 19.02 21.61 16.79
CA LEU A 10 18.48 20.80 15.69
C LEU A 10 17.21 20.05 16.11
N ALA A 11 17.18 19.50 17.33
CA ALA A 11 16.01 18.82 17.87
C ALA A 11 14.84 19.79 18.12
N ALA A 12 15.12 20.98 18.66
CA ALA A 12 14.13 22.02 18.87
C ALA A 12 13.54 22.56 17.55
N GLU A 13 14.37 22.65 16.51
CA GLU A 13 13.93 23.07 15.18
C GLU A 13 13.09 22.00 14.48
N ALA A 14 13.43 20.72 14.66
CA ALA A 14 12.64 19.59 14.16
C ALA A 14 11.28 19.46 14.87
N ALA A 15 11.22 19.72 16.18
CA ALA A 15 9.97 19.73 16.95
C ALA A 15 9.02 20.88 16.56
N ARG A 16 9.57 22.00 16.05
CA ARG A 16 8.79 23.14 15.55
C ARG A 16 8.27 22.93 14.12
N ARG A 17 8.76 21.93 13.39
CA ARG A 17 8.20 21.61 12.08
C ARG A 17 6.78 21.08 12.28
N PRO A 18 5.75 21.73 11.69
CA PRO A 18 4.41 21.19 11.72
C PRO A 18 4.45 19.78 11.14
N SER A 19 3.97 18.79 11.90
CA SER A 19 3.70 17.48 11.33
C SER A 19 2.69 17.69 10.20
N PRO A 20 2.92 17.17 8.98
CA PRO A 20 1.94 17.29 7.92
C PRO A 20 0.64 16.71 8.43
N SER A 21 -0.37 17.57 8.56
CA SER A 21 -1.69 17.15 9.00
C SER A 21 -2.20 16.15 7.97
N PRO A 22 -2.81 15.02 8.40
CA PRO A 22 -3.45 14.13 7.46
C PRO A 22 -4.50 14.95 6.69
N PRO A 23 -4.54 14.85 5.35
CA PRO A 23 -5.48 15.63 4.56
C PRO A 23 -6.92 15.32 5.03
N ALA A 24 -7.73 16.36 5.15
CA ALA A 24 -9.15 16.20 5.44
C ALA A 24 -9.81 15.29 4.38
N PRO A 25 -10.85 14.51 4.73
CA PRO A 25 -11.46 13.51 3.83
C PRO A 25 -11.89 14.07 2.47
N ASP A 26 -12.26 15.35 2.42
CA ASP A 26 -12.79 16.04 1.23
C ASP A 26 -11.75 16.95 0.55
N TRP A 27 -10.47 16.91 0.97
CA TRP A 27 -9.43 17.73 0.37
C TRP A 27 -9.03 17.17 -1.00
N GLN A 28 -9.38 17.88 -2.08
CA GLN A 28 -8.84 17.60 -3.40
C GLN A 28 -7.32 17.80 -3.37
N LEU A 29 -6.59 16.69 -3.35
CA LEU A 29 -5.14 16.68 -3.36
C LEU A 29 -4.63 17.38 -4.64
N PRO A 30 -3.55 18.20 -4.54
CA PRO A 30 -2.99 18.88 -5.69
C PRO A 30 -2.63 17.91 -6.83
N ALA A 31 -2.67 18.38 -8.08
CA ALA A 31 -2.35 17.54 -9.24
C ALA A 31 -0.93 16.95 -9.14
N GLU A 32 0.01 17.71 -8.56
CA GLU A 32 1.39 17.32 -8.32
C GLU A 32 1.52 16.13 -7.35
N TYR A 33 0.57 15.99 -6.42
CA TYR A 33 0.50 14.82 -5.54
C TYR A 33 0.14 13.57 -6.34
N TRP A 34 -0.88 13.64 -7.21
CA TRP A 34 -1.29 12.52 -8.04
C TRP A 34 -0.20 12.07 -9.02
N GLU A 35 0.51 13.03 -9.62
CA GLU A 35 1.67 12.70 -10.45
C GLU A 35 2.76 11.99 -9.66
N SER A 36 3.02 12.40 -8.42
CA SER A 36 4.01 11.75 -7.55
C SER A 36 3.58 10.32 -7.19
N VAL A 37 2.29 10.10 -6.94
CA VAL A 37 1.71 8.76 -6.70
C VAL A 37 1.81 7.88 -7.95
N LEU A 38 1.48 8.41 -9.13
CA LEU A 38 1.52 7.65 -10.39
C LEU A 38 2.95 7.37 -10.85
N LYS A 39 3.92 8.24 -10.51
CA LYS A 39 5.35 8.04 -10.76
C LYS A 39 5.99 7.04 -9.80
N ASP A 40 5.32 6.66 -8.71
CA ASP A 40 5.83 5.63 -7.79
C ASP A 40 5.90 4.28 -8.53
N PRO A 41 7.08 3.62 -8.56
CA PRO A 41 7.23 2.32 -9.24
C PRO A 41 6.31 1.22 -8.68
N ARG A 42 5.81 1.38 -7.44
CA ARG A 42 4.82 0.49 -6.81
C ARG A 42 3.43 0.69 -7.41
N ALA A 43 3.08 1.89 -7.85
CA ALA A 43 1.83 2.16 -8.56
C ALA A 43 1.81 1.47 -9.94
N GLY A 44 2.98 1.30 -10.56
CA GLY A 44 3.16 0.61 -11.83
C GLY A 44 3.19 -0.92 -11.77
N THR A 45 3.05 -1.55 -10.60
CA THR A 45 2.97 -3.02 -10.51
C THR A 45 1.74 -3.49 -11.28
N THR A 46 1.95 -3.94 -12.53
CA THR A 46 0.84 -4.23 -13.44
C THR A 46 -0.02 -5.33 -12.81
N GLU A 47 -1.33 -5.14 -12.72
CA GLU A 47 -2.24 -6.18 -12.22
C GLU A 47 -1.97 -7.52 -12.90
N ALA A 48 -1.61 -7.51 -14.19
CA ALA A 48 -1.25 -8.69 -14.96
C ALA A 48 -0.05 -9.46 -14.37
N GLN A 49 1.00 -8.77 -13.92
CA GLN A 49 2.15 -9.40 -13.27
C GLN A 49 1.79 -9.91 -11.87
N MET A 50 0.95 -9.18 -11.15
CA MET A 50 0.49 -9.59 -9.83
C MET A 50 -0.40 -10.84 -9.89
N ARG A 51 -1.25 -10.95 -10.91
CA ARG A 51 -2.13 -12.11 -11.16
C ARG A 51 -1.36 -13.42 -11.33
N GLN A 52 -0.12 -13.38 -11.82
CA GLN A 52 0.70 -14.58 -12.01
C GLN A 52 1.51 -14.98 -10.77
N ARG A 53 1.53 -14.16 -9.71
CA ARG A 53 2.28 -14.46 -8.47
C ARG A 53 1.58 -15.49 -7.61
N ARG A 54 2.37 -16.24 -6.83
CA ARG A 54 1.85 -17.10 -5.77
C ARG A 54 1.40 -16.25 -4.58
N LEU A 55 0.43 -16.75 -3.81
CA LEU A 55 -0.04 -16.07 -2.59
C LEU A 55 1.10 -15.80 -1.60
N SER A 56 2.06 -16.72 -1.45
CA SER A 56 3.23 -16.53 -0.57
C SER A 56 4.21 -15.46 -1.02
N GLU A 57 4.23 -15.10 -2.31
CA GLU A 57 5.15 -14.12 -2.90
C GLU A 57 4.57 -12.69 -2.86
N ILE A 58 3.30 -12.55 -2.46
CA ILE A 58 2.63 -11.27 -2.37
C ILE A 58 2.91 -10.65 -0.99
N GLN A 59 3.63 -9.52 -0.99
CA GLN A 59 3.98 -8.79 0.23
C GLN A 59 2.84 -7.89 0.77
N ARG A 60 1.66 -7.88 0.11
CA ARG A 60 0.51 -7.11 0.59
C ARG A 60 -0.12 -7.83 1.77
N HIS A 61 -0.62 -7.09 2.75
CA HIS A 61 -1.32 -7.67 3.90
C HIS A 61 -2.78 -8.02 3.60
N VAL A 62 -3.40 -7.26 2.68
CA VAL A 62 -4.81 -7.41 2.28
C VAL A 62 -4.90 -7.56 0.77
N LEU A 63 -5.76 -8.46 0.33
CA LEU A 63 -6.03 -8.78 -1.06
C LEU A 63 -7.52 -8.58 -1.38
N SER A 64 -7.82 -8.05 -2.56
CA SER A 64 -9.19 -7.82 -3.02
C SER A 64 -9.63 -8.94 -3.96
N VAL A 65 -10.67 -9.68 -3.58
CA VAL A 65 -11.26 -10.78 -4.34
C VAL A 65 -12.61 -10.33 -4.91
N CYS A 66 -12.76 -10.39 -6.22
CA CYS A 66 -14.02 -10.09 -6.88
C CYS A 66 -14.81 -11.35 -7.17
N CYS A 67 -16.09 -11.38 -6.76
CA CYS A 67 -16.98 -12.46 -7.12
C CYS A 67 -17.49 -12.31 -8.57
N ARG A 68 -17.25 -13.27 -9.46
CA ARG A 68 -17.75 -13.29 -10.85
C ARG A 68 -19.27 -13.29 -10.93
N ARG A 69 -19.95 -13.90 -9.95
CA ARG A 69 -21.41 -14.04 -9.98
C ARG A 69 -22.15 -12.76 -9.65
N CYS A 70 -21.58 -11.89 -8.81
CA CYS A 70 -22.27 -10.68 -8.33
C CYS A 70 -21.43 -9.41 -8.40
N ALA A 71 -20.23 -9.48 -8.99
CA ALA A 71 -19.26 -8.39 -9.12
C ALA A 71 -18.87 -7.70 -7.80
N ARG A 72 -19.16 -8.32 -6.65
CA ARG A 72 -18.76 -7.78 -5.35
C ARG A 72 -17.28 -8.02 -5.09
N THR A 73 -16.58 -6.96 -4.72
CA THR A 73 -15.20 -7.00 -4.25
C THR A 73 -15.20 -7.15 -2.73
N LEU A 74 -14.53 -8.19 -2.24
CA LEU A 74 -14.32 -8.47 -0.83
C LEU A 74 -12.82 -8.40 -0.52
N GLU A 75 -12.49 -7.97 0.68
CA GLU A 75 -11.11 -7.95 1.15
C GLU A 75 -10.83 -9.16 2.03
N ILE A 76 -9.66 -9.77 1.86
CA ILE A 76 -9.20 -10.89 2.67
C ILE A 76 -7.73 -10.66 3.05
N GLN A 77 -7.36 -11.04 4.28
CA GLN A 77 -5.95 -11.02 4.67
C GLN A 77 -5.16 -12.05 3.88
N THR A 78 -3.93 -11.72 3.50
CA THR A 78 -3.06 -12.65 2.76
C THR A 78 -2.81 -13.94 3.54
N ALA A 79 -2.68 -13.86 4.87
CA ALA A 79 -2.55 -15.04 5.72
C ALA A 79 -3.77 -15.97 5.64
N ASP A 80 -4.98 -15.40 5.61
CA ASP A 80 -6.21 -16.15 5.46
C ASP A 80 -6.35 -16.75 4.06
N ALA A 81 -5.98 -16.00 3.02
CA ALA A 81 -5.95 -16.50 1.65
C ALA A 81 -4.96 -17.68 1.52
N VAL A 82 -3.76 -17.58 2.10
CA VAL A 82 -2.77 -18.67 2.12
C VAL A 82 -3.30 -19.88 2.87
N ARG A 83 -4.01 -19.68 3.99
CA ARG A 83 -4.61 -20.77 4.77
C ARG A 83 -5.76 -21.47 4.03
N LEU A 84 -6.57 -20.73 3.28
CA LEU A 84 -7.74 -21.26 2.56
C LEU A 84 -7.37 -21.92 1.22
N TYR A 85 -6.46 -21.32 0.46
CA TYR A 85 -6.15 -21.72 -0.92
C TYR A 85 -4.77 -22.39 -1.06
N GLY A 86 -3.91 -22.27 -0.05
CA GLY A 86 -2.55 -22.77 -0.06
C GLY A 86 -1.53 -21.74 -0.54
N ALA A 87 -0.32 -21.82 0.00
CA ALA A 87 0.77 -20.86 -0.25
C ALA A 87 1.16 -20.74 -1.74
N ASN A 88 1.07 -21.85 -2.48
CA ASN A 88 1.44 -21.91 -3.89
C ASN A 88 0.30 -21.59 -4.86
N ALA A 89 -0.90 -21.27 -4.37
CA ALA A 89 -2.01 -20.87 -5.24
C ALA A 89 -1.66 -19.57 -5.98
N LEU A 90 -2.06 -19.49 -7.26
CA LEU A 90 -1.83 -18.31 -8.07
C LEU A 90 -2.91 -17.26 -7.80
N TRP A 91 -2.51 -16.00 -7.71
CA TRP A 91 -3.44 -14.91 -7.42
C TRP A 91 -4.57 -14.79 -8.46
N LYS A 92 -4.31 -15.04 -9.75
CA LYS A 92 -5.33 -15.02 -10.82
C LYS A 92 -6.52 -15.96 -10.54
N ASP A 93 -6.26 -17.09 -9.89
CA ASP A 93 -7.28 -18.12 -9.65
C ASP A 93 -8.13 -17.78 -8.41
N VAL A 94 -7.60 -16.92 -7.53
CA VAL A 94 -8.22 -16.48 -6.27
C VAL A 94 -8.88 -15.10 -6.43
N ALA A 95 -8.26 -14.18 -7.15
CA ALA A 95 -8.68 -12.79 -7.31
C ALA A 95 -10.06 -12.62 -7.96
N GLN A 96 -10.51 -13.61 -8.75
CA GLN A 96 -11.75 -13.54 -9.50
C GLN A 96 -12.52 -14.87 -9.42
N ARG A 97 -13.62 -14.90 -8.66
CA ARG A 97 -14.36 -16.14 -8.33
C ARG A 97 -15.85 -16.14 -8.65
#